data_AF-A0A5B1QWJ4-F1
#
_entry.id   AF-A0A5B1QWJ4-F1
#
_cell.length_a   1.000
_cell.length_b   1.000
_cell.length_c   1.000
_cell.angle_alpha   90.00
_cell.angle_beta   90.00
_cell.angle_gamma   90.00
#
_symmetry.space_group_name_H-M   'P 1'
#
loop_
_entity.id
_entity.type
_entity.pdbx_description
1 polymer ?
#
loop_
_entity_poly.entity_id
_entity_poly.type
_entity_poly.pdbx_seq_one_letter_code
_entity_poly.pdbx_strand_id
1 'polypeptide(L)'
;MEVLNPRASLLSNYEVLTLLRDLENDYIVKSKTSVRIKKEEDAAGPSAPKAYDPLEDISENLRTMEVEAIQYLSAEYQPTRAQTPAGITTLVKSLAPYGLNKSEKLQIVNLAPTEPVELYVIVEELEDRLGEKLEEVLTSVRSSLAEESVAVQPVAVVAEMEVYQEQEQVYDEDGQWEQDANDVEFMDAGEGAGIEGDLDVDDE
;
A
#
# COMPACT_ATOMS: atom_id res chain seq x y z
N MET A 1 -20.45 4.09 -22.29
CA MET A 1 -20.58 4.47 -20.87
C MET A 1 -20.77 5.98 -20.84
N GLU A 2 -21.85 6.49 -20.24
CA GLU A 2 -22.13 7.93 -20.19
C GLU A 2 -21.95 8.44 -18.74
N VAL A 3 -21.31 9.58 -18.58
CA VAL A 3 -21.08 10.19 -17.26
C VAL A 3 -22.28 11.05 -16.90
N LEU A 4 -23.05 10.64 -15.89
CA LEU A 4 -24.21 11.42 -15.41
C LEU A 4 -23.78 12.66 -14.63
N ASN A 5 -22.90 12.48 -13.64
CA ASN A 5 -22.43 13.54 -12.76
C ASN A 5 -20.90 13.44 -12.59
N PRO A 6 -20.10 14.36 -13.15
CA PRO A 6 -18.64 14.27 -13.08
C PRO A 6 -18.08 14.54 -11.68
N ARG A 7 -18.83 15.22 -10.80
CA ARG A 7 -18.42 15.56 -9.42
C ARG A 7 -19.57 15.29 -8.45
N ALA A 8 -19.83 14.02 -8.18
CA ALA A 8 -20.91 13.61 -7.28
C ALA A 8 -20.60 13.95 -5.81
N SER A 9 -19.35 13.81 -5.38
CA SER A 9 -18.91 14.12 -4.02
C SER A 9 -17.43 14.50 -3.99
N LEU A 10 -17.01 15.07 -2.86
CA LEU A 10 -15.62 15.27 -2.49
C LEU A 10 -15.32 14.38 -1.30
N LEU A 11 -14.22 13.64 -1.36
CA LEU A 11 -13.76 12.74 -0.31
C LEU A 11 -12.45 13.27 0.25
N SER A 12 -12.30 13.19 1.56
CA SER A 12 -11.03 13.49 2.23
C SER A 12 -10.05 12.33 2.08
N ASN A 13 -8.75 12.64 2.19
CA ASN A 13 -7.68 11.65 2.14
C ASN A 13 -7.88 10.53 3.18
N TYR A 14 -8.37 10.89 4.37
CA TYR A 14 -8.67 9.95 5.44
C TYR A 14 -9.81 8.96 5.07
N GLU A 15 -10.91 9.46 4.48
CA GLU A 15 -12.03 8.61 4.04
C GLU A 15 -11.59 7.66 2.92
N VAL A 16 -10.82 8.16 1.96
CA VAL A 16 -10.25 7.35 0.88
C VAL A 16 -9.33 6.27 1.45
N LEU A 17 -8.41 6.62 2.36
CA LEU A 17 -7.52 5.65 2.99
C LEU A 17 -8.28 4.59 3.79
N THR A 18 -9.33 4.99 4.51
CA THR A 18 -10.18 4.05 5.28
C THR A 18 -10.84 3.05 4.34
N LEU A 19 -11.45 3.53 3.25
CA LEU A 19 -12.07 2.67 2.25
C LEU A 19 -11.07 1.71 1.59
N LEU A 20 -9.89 2.21 1.21
CA LEU A 20 -8.86 1.38 0.58
C LEU A 20 -8.37 0.28 1.52
N ARG A 21 -8.24 0.56 2.82
CA ARG A 21 -7.90 -0.45 3.83
C ARG A 21 -8.98 -1.50 3.99
N ASP A 22 -10.25 -1.12 3.92
CA ASP A 22 -11.36 -2.07 3.95
C ASP A 22 -11.33 -3.00 2.73
N LEU A 23 -11.09 -2.44 1.53
CA LEU A 23 -10.91 -3.23 0.30
C LEU A 23 -9.69 -4.16 0.37
N GLU A 24 -8.57 -3.71 0.94
CA GLU A 24 -7.40 -4.54 1.16
C GLU A 24 -7.67 -5.70 2.13
N ASN A 25 -8.43 -5.45 3.20
CA ASN A 25 -8.84 -6.50 4.13
C ASN A 25 -9.72 -7.56 3.43
N ASP A 26 -10.68 -7.12 2.62
CA ASP A 26 -11.51 -8.01 1.81
C ASP A 26 -10.68 -8.83 0.83
N TYR A 27 -9.68 -8.21 0.20
CA TYR A 27 -8.73 -8.91 -0.67
C TYR A 27 -7.96 -10.00 0.09
N ILE A 28 -7.45 -9.69 1.28
CA ILE A 28 -6.72 -10.65 2.13
C ILE A 28 -7.62 -11.82 2.53
N VAL A 29 -8.89 -11.55 2.85
CA VAL A 29 -9.87 -12.60 3.19
C VAL A 29 -10.16 -13.50 1.99
N LYS A 30 -10.36 -12.92 0.80
CA LYS A 30 -10.52 -13.68 -0.45
C LYS A 30 -9.30 -14.52 -0.75
N SER A 31 -8.10 -13.94 -0.67
CA SER A 31 -6.83 -14.64 -0.90
C SER A 31 -6.64 -15.85 0.03
N LYS A 32 -6.92 -15.69 1.34
CA LYS A 32 -6.87 -16.81 2.30
C LYS A 32 -7.88 -17.90 1.96
N THR A 33 -9.04 -17.54 1.44
CA THR A 33 -10.08 -18.50 1.03
C THR A 33 -9.66 -19.25 -0.23
N SER A 34 -9.11 -18.56 -1.24
CA SER A 34 -8.57 -19.17 -2.44
C SER A 34 -7.44 -20.15 -2.17
N VAL A 35 -6.54 -19.84 -1.23
CA VAL A 35 -5.48 -20.77 -0.81
C VAL A 35 -6.06 -22.03 -0.14
N ARG A 36 -7.12 -21.88 0.66
CA ARG A 36 -7.80 -23.05 1.27
C ARG A 36 -8.47 -23.91 0.22
N ILE A 37 -9.14 -23.30 -0.75
CA ILE A 37 -9.80 -24.00 -1.86
C ILE A 37 -8.77 -24.78 -2.68
N LYS A 38 -7.64 -24.15 -3.06
CA LYS A 38 -6.57 -24.82 -3.81
C LYS A 38 -6.00 -26.00 -3.04
N LYS A 39 -5.77 -25.85 -1.73
CA LYS A 39 -5.31 -26.94 -0.87
C LYS A 39 -6.31 -28.10 -0.77
N GLU A 40 -7.60 -27.81 -0.77
CA GLU A 40 -8.66 -28.83 -0.77
C GLU A 40 -8.78 -29.52 -2.13
N GLU A 41 -8.63 -28.78 -3.23
CA GLU A 41 -8.61 -29.29 -4.60
C GLU A 41 -7.41 -30.23 -4.83
N ASP A 42 -6.21 -29.84 -4.37
CA ASP A 42 -5.00 -30.67 -4.41
C ASP A 42 -5.19 -31.98 -3.62
N ALA A 43 -5.96 -31.95 -2.53
CA ALA A 43 -6.26 -33.12 -1.71
C ALA A 43 -7.37 -34.02 -2.32
N ALA A 44 -8.28 -33.46 -3.13
CA ALA A 44 -9.39 -34.17 -3.76
C ALA A 44 -9.00 -34.88 -5.08
N GLY A 45 -7.81 -34.59 -5.62
CA GLY A 45 -7.27 -35.20 -6.84
C GLY A 45 -7.82 -34.59 -8.13
N PRO A 46 -7.21 -34.88 -9.29
CA PRO A 46 -7.41 -34.16 -10.56
C PRO A 46 -8.78 -34.37 -11.24
N SER A 47 -9.69 -35.15 -10.65
CA SER A 47 -11.03 -35.41 -11.22
C SER A 47 -12.15 -34.59 -10.56
N ALA A 48 -11.83 -33.74 -9.59
CA ALA A 48 -12.80 -32.86 -8.95
C ALA A 48 -13.13 -31.65 -9.86
N PRO A 49 -14.39 -31.17 -9.88
CA PRO A 49 -14.73 -29.96 -10.63
C PRO A 49 -14.00 -28.74 -10.05
N LYS A 50 -13.36 -27.95 -10.92
CA LYS A 50 -12.62 -26.73 -10.55
C LYS A 50 -13.52 -25.82 -9.71
N ALA A 51 -13.13 -25.60 -8.47
CA ALA A 51 -13.84 -24.67 -7.59
C ALA A 51 -13.62 -23.23 -8.07
N TYR A 52 -14.63 -22.37 -7.91
CA TYR A 52 -14.51 -20.96 -8.23
C TYR A 52 -13.46 -20.30 -7.31
N ASP A 53 -12.49 -19.60 -7.90
CA ASP A 53 -11.46 -18.85 -7.18
C ASP A 53 -11.87 -17.38 -7.08
N PRO A 54 -12.21 -16.87 -5.88
CA PRO A 54 -12.60 -15.47 -5.68
C PRO A 54 -11.54 -14.42 -6.09
N LEU A 55 -10.29 -14.83 -6.34
CA LEU A 55 -9.23 -13.95 -6.82
C LEU A 55 -9.28 -13.71 -8.34
N GLU A 56 -9.90 -14.61 -9.13
CA GLU A 56 -10.00 -14.46 -10.59
C GLU A 56 -10.82 -13.22 -10.99
N ASP A 57 -11.69 -12.74 -10.10
CA ASP A 57 -12.53 -11.55 -10.32
C ASP A 57 -11.80 -10.22 -10.06
N ILE A 58 -10.59 -10.25 -9.52
CA ILE A 58 -9.87 -9.03 -9.09
C ILE A 58 -8.88 -8.63 -10.17
N SER A 59 -9.11 -7.45 -10.76
CA SER A 59 -8.21 -6.88 -11.75
C SER A 59 -6.85 -6.53 -11.15
N GLU A 60 -5.75 -6.94 -11.80
CA GLU A 60 -4.39 -6.61 -11.38
C GLU A 60 -4.14 -5.10 -11.34
N ASN A 61 -4.66 -4.35 -12.31
CA ASN A 61 -4.53 -2.90 -12.36
C ASN A 61 -5.17 -2.21 -11.14
N LEU A 62 -6.34 -2.72 -10.72
CA LEU A 62 -7.01 -2.23 -9.51
C LEU A 62 -6.13 -2.48 -8.29
N ARG A 63 -5.55 -3.69 -8.18
CA ARG A 63 -4.69 -4.06 -7.06
C ARG A 63 -3.46 -3.15 -6.96
N THR A 64 -2.80 -2.87 -8.08
CA THR A 64 -1.64 -1.95 -8.10
C THR A 64 -2.05 -0.56 -7.62
N MET A 65 -3.16 -0.02 -8.13
CA MET A 65 -3.67 1.28 -7.71
C MET A 65 -4.01 1.33 -6.22
N GLU A 66 -4.63 0.28 -5.66
CA GLU A 66 -4.94 0.18 -4.24
C GLU A 66 -3.67 0.24 -3.38
N VAL A 67 -2.67 -0.59 -3.69
CA VAL A 67 -1.43 -0.69 -2.92
C VAL A 67 -0.64 0.63 -2.97
N GLU A 68 -0.48 1.22 -4.15
CA GLU A 68 0.23 2.48 -4.32
C GLU A 68 -0.49 3.65 -3.63
N ALA A 69 -1.82 3.71 -3.72
CA ALA A 69 -2.61 4.74 -3.06
C ALA A 69 -2.55 4.62 -1.54
N ILE A 70 -2.61 3.40 -0.99
CA ILE A 70 -2.42 3.15 0.45
C ILE A 70 -1.01 3.57 0.86
N GLN A 71 0.02 3.22 0.09
CA GLN A 71 1.41 3.58 0.38
C GLN A 71 1.59 5.09 0.43
N TYR A 72 1.07 5.82 -0.57
CA TYR A 72 1.13 7.28 -0.61
C TYR A 72 0.37 7.91 0.55
N LEU A 73 -0.87 7.50 0.79
CA LEU A 73 -1.73 8.08 1.83
C LEU A 73 -1.33 7.68 3.25
N SER A 74 -0.44 6.68 3.43
CA SER A 74 0.09 6.28 4.73
C SER A 74 1.57 6.65 4.93
N ALA A 75 2.15 7.39 3.99
CA ALA A 75 3.52 7.89 4.09
C ALA A 75 3.70 8.80 5.32
N GLU A 76 4.93 8.85 5.85
CA GLU A 76 5.25 9.56 7.10
C GLU A 76 5.03 11.08 7.01
N TYR A 77 5.18 11.65 5.81
CA TYR A 77 4.97 13.08 5.57
C TYR A 77 3.48 13.45 5.42
N GLN A 78 2.56 12.47 5.42
CA GLN A 78 1.12 12.73 5.32
C GLN A 78 0.47 12.85 6.70
N PRO A 79 -0.40 13.85 6.92
CA PRO A 79 -1.07 14.05 8.21
C PRO A 79 -2.15 13.00 8.50
N THR A 80 -2.58 12.24 7.50
CA THR A 80 -3.59 11.18 7.58
C THR A 80 -3.33 10.15 8.69
N ARG A 81 -2.06 9.91 9.06
CA ARG A 81 -1.69 8.98 10.15
C ARG A 81 -2.08 9.49 11.54
N ALA A 82 -1.98 10.80 11.75
CA ALA A 82 -2.34 11.44 13.01
C ALA A 82 -3.84 11.81 13.07
N GLN A 83 -4.57 11.64 11.97
CA GLN A 83 -5.98 11.98 11.91
C GLN A 83 -6.87 10.88 12.49
N THR A 84 -7.96 11.33 13.11
CA THR A 84 -9.01 10.46 13.62
C THR A 84 -10.37 10.97 13.12
N PRO A 85 -11.39 10.10 13.00
CA PRO A 85 -12.70 10.52 12.47
C PRO A 85 -13.37 11.54 13.40
N ALA A 86 -13.15 11.41 14.72
CA ALA A 86 -13.60 12.37 15.73
C ALA A 86 -12.86 13.72 15.60
N GLY A 87 -11.54 13.66 15.39
CA GLY A 87 -10.70 14.84 15.15
C GLY A 87 -11.15 15.63 13.93
N ILE A 88 -11.31 14.95 12.79
CA ILE A 88 -11.79 15.56 11.54
C ILE A 88 -13.18 16.18 11.72
N THR A 89 -14.12 15.48 12.36
CA THR A 89 -15.47 16.00 12.60
C THR A 89 -15.43 17.26 13.48
N THR A 90 -14.56 17.28 14.48
CA THR A 90 -14.38 18.42 15.37
C THR A 90 -13.75 19.60 14.64
N LEU A 91 -12.73 19.35 13.81
CA LEU A 91 -12.07 20.34 12.97
C LEU A 91 -13.04 20.97 11.98
N VAL A 92 -13.82 20.17 11.24
CA VAL A 92 -14.78 20.71 10.25
C VAL A 92 -15.83 21.60 10.92
N LYS A 93 -16.25 21.25 12.15
CA LYS A 93 -17.17 22.08 12.95
C LYS A 93 -16.51 23.36 13.45
N SER A 94 -15.27 23.30 13.93
CA SER A 94 -14.54 24.48 14.38
C SER A 94 -14.22 25.43 13.22
N LEU A 95 -14.08 24.92 12.00
CA LEU A 95 -13.86 25.71 10.78
C LEU A 95 -15.12 26.38 10.20
N ALA A 96 -16.31 26.05 10.71
CA ALA A 96 -17.58 26.60 10.23
C ALA A 96 -17.71 28.14 10.31
N PRO A 97 -17.29 28.84 11.38
CA PRO A 97 -17.52 30.27 11.55
C PRO A 97 -16.57 31.16 10.74
N TYR A 98 -15.49 30.62 10.16
CA TYR A 98 -14.47 31.41 9.44
C TYR A 98 -14.81 31.65 7.96
N GLY A 99 -16.02 31.31 7.51
CA GLY A 99 -16.44 31.59 6.13
C GLY A 99 -15.60 30.89 5.06
N LEU A 100 -15.00 29.74 5.40
CA LEU A 100 -14.18 28.95 4.47
C LEU A 100 -15.05 28.18 3.47
N ASN A 101 -14.62 28.15 2.22
CA ASN A 101 -15.24 27.40 1.14
C ASN A 101 -15.09 25.88 1.39
N LYS A 102 -15.95 25.08 0.75
CA LYS A 102 -15.91 23.61 0.91
C LYS A 102 -14.55 23.03 0.49
N SER A 103 -13.96 23.55 -0.59
CA SER A 103 -12.65 23.13 -1.06
C SER A 103 -11.52 23.50 -0.09
N GLU A 104 -11.55 24.70 0.48
CA GLU A 104 -10.56 25.16 1.47
C GLU A 104 -10.63 24.30 2.74
N LYS A 105 -11.84 24.04 3.24
CA LYS A 105 -12.04 23.14 4.38
C LYS A 105 -11.49 21.73 4.10
N LEU A 106 -11.73 21.21 2.89
CA LEU A 106 -11.21 19.92 2.48
C LEU A 106 -9.68 19.92 2.40
N GLN A 107 -9.07 20.99 1.88
CA GLN A 107 -7.62 21.14 1.82
C GLN A 107 -7.00 21.26 3.21
N ILE A 108 -7.61 22.01 4.13
CA ILE A 108 -7.18 22.09 5.53
C ILE A 108 -7.27 20.71 6.20
N VAL A 109 -8.33 19.94 5.95
CA VAL A 109 -8.44 18.57 6.46
C VAL A 109 -7.37 17.66 5.83
N ASN A 110 -7.07 17.79 4.54
CA ASN A 110 -6.12 16.90 3.86
C ASN A 110 -4.64 17.21 4.17
N LEU A 111 -4.29 18.49 4.33
CA LEU A 111 -2.92 18.94 4.55
C LEU A 111 -2.60 19.18 6.03
N ALA A 112 -3.63 19.39 6.86
CA ALA A 112 -3.52 19.69 8.29
C ALA A 112 -2.44 20.75 8.60
N PRO A 113 -2.61 21.99 8.08
CA PRO A 113 -1.61 23.03 8.23
C PRO A 113 -1.33 23.34 9.70
N THR A 114 -0.06 23.23 10.09
CA THR A 114 0.41 23.53 11.44
C THR A 114 1.11 24.88 11.52
N GLU A 115 1.55 25.43 10.38
CA GLU A 115 2.20 26.72 10.29
C GLU A 115 1.37 27.74 9.48
N PRO A 116 1.51 29.05 9.77
CA PRO A 116 0.82 30.10 9.03
C PRO A 116 1.10 30.08 7.53
N VAL A 117 2.36 29.79 7.14
CA VAL A 117 2.79 29.77 5.74
C VAL A 117 2.04 28.73 4.90
N GLU A 118 1.66 27.61 5.51
CA GLU A 118 0.87 26.57 4.85
C GLU A 118 -0.58 27.03 4.61
N LEU A 119 -1.13 27.81 5.55
CA LEU A 119 -2.48 28.34 5.45
C LEU A 119 -2.61 29.41 4.34
N TYR A 120 -1.55 30.20 4.12
CA TYR A 120 -1.47 31.15 3.00
C TYR A 120 -1.51 30.48 1.61
N VAL A 121 -1.08 29.21 1.51
CA VAL A 121 -1.13 28.46 0.25
C VAL A 121 -2.54 27.93 -0.03
N ILE A 122 -3.35 27.76 1.02
CA ILE A 122 -4.70 27.17 0.92
C ILE A 122 -5.77 28.25 0.71
N VAL A 123 -5.66 29.37 1.41
CA VAL A 123 -6.73 30.40 1.49
C VAL A 123 -6.23 31.70 0.87
N GLU A 124 -6.94 32.16 -0.17
CA GLU A 124 -6.70 33.47 -0.77
C GLU A 124 -7.16 34.60 0.17
N GLU A 125 -6.45 35.73 0.14
CA GLU A 125 -6.73 36.94 0.95
C GLU A 125 -6.88 36.60 2.45
N LEU A 126 -5.99 35.74 2.95
CA LEU A 126 -6.03 35.18 4.32
C LEU A 126 -6.13 36.25 5.40
N GLU A 127 -5.37 37.34 5.27
CA GLU A 127 -5.35 38.45 6.24
C GLU A 127 -6.70 39.14 6.37
N ASP A 128 -7.38 39.39 5.24
CA ASP A 128 -8.68 40.06 5.22
C ASP A 128 -9.80 39.16 5.76
N ARG A 129 -9.68 37.85 5.56
CA ARG A 129 -10.72 36.87 5.94
C ARG A 129 -10.60 36.38 7.39
N LEU A 130 -9.38 36.09 7.83
CA LEU A 130 -9.12 35.54 9.16
C LEU A 130 -8.53 36.56 10.13
N GLY A 131 -7.69 37.48 9.64
CA GLY A 131 -7.05 38.51 10.47
C GLY A 131 -6.44 37.92 11.74
N GLU A 132 -6.93 38.36 12.90
CA GLU A 132 -6.46 37.92 14.22
C GLU A 132 -6.84 36.46 14.58
N LYS A 133 -7.75 35.83 13.85
CA LYS A 133 -8.25 34.47 14.13
C LYS A 133 -7.39 33.36 13.54
N LEU A 134 -6.30 33.72 12.86
CA LEU A 134 -5.38 32.78 12.23
C LEU A 134 -4.82 31.76 13.23
N GLU A 135 -4.37 32.21 14.41
CA GLU A 135 -3.86 31.29 15.43
C GLU A 135 -4.93 30.39 16.04
N GLU A 136 -6.18 30.84 16.10
CA GLU A 136 -7.28 29.98 16.56
C GLU A 136 -7.52 28.81 15.62
N VAL A 137 -7.41 29.05 14.31
CA VAL A 137 -7.53 28.01 13.29
C VAL A 137 -6.37 27.03 13.36
N LEU A 138 -5.12 27.51 13.44
CA LEU A 138 -3.97 26.63 13.56
C LEU A 138 -4.00 25.83 14.86
N THR A 139 -4.43 26.44 15.96
CA THR A 139 -4.64 25.73 17.23
C THR A 139 -5.72 24.66 17.10
N SER A 140 -6.82 24.96 16.41
CA SER A 140 -7.89 23.99 16.12
C SER A 140 -7.36 22.81 15.31
N VAL A 141 -6.56 23.05 14.27
CA VAL A 141 -5.93 22.00 13.45
C VAL A 141 -5.02 21.14 14.31
N ARG A 142 -4.07 21.73 15.05
CA ARG A 142 -3.16 20.99 15.93
C ARG A 142 -3.90 20.14 16.96
N SER A 143 -4.97 20.68 17.57
CA SER A 143 -5.79 19.96 18.55
C SER A 143 -6.63 18.82 17.97
N SER A 144 -6.86 18.83 16.66
CA SER A 144 -7.65 17.79 15.97
C SER A 144 -6.82 16.56 15.59
N LEU A 145 -5.50 16.72 15.53
CA LEU A 145 -4.56 15.63 15.33
C LEU A 145 -4.38 14.89 16.67
N ALA A 146 -4.28 13.56 16.62
CA ALA A 146 -3.85 12.80 17.78
C ALA A 146 -2.44 13.27 18.16
N GLU A 147 -2.19 13.53 19.44
CA GLU A 147 -0.82 13.76 19.92
C GLU A 147 0.01 12.54 19.51
N GLU A 148 0.97 12.72 18.61
CA GLU A 148 2.12 11.84 18.60
C GLU A 148 2.73 11.98 19.98
N SER A 149 2.60 10.94 20.81
CA SER A 149 3.34 10.86 22.05
C SER A 149 4.81 10.80 21.67
N VAL A 150 5.45 11.97 21.60
CA VAL A 150 6.88 12.12 21.41
C VAL A 150 7.56 11.67 22.70
N ALA A 151 7.68 10.36 22.87
CA ALA A 151 8.74 9.77 23.67
C ALA A 151 9.96 9.62 22.75
N VAL A 152 10.70 10.71 22.53
CA VAL A 152 12.08 10.60 22.04
C VAL A 152 12.88 9.92 23.14
N GLN A 153 13.04 8.60 23.04
CA GLN A 153 14.25 7.99 23.58
C GLN A 153 15.38 8.30 22.60
N PRO A 154 16.53 8.80 23.06
CA PRO A 154 17.68 8.95 22.17
C PRO A 154 18.18 7.56 21.80
N VAL A 155 17.78 7.06 20.63
CA VAL A 155 18.46 5.94 20.00
C VAL A 155 19.77 6.50 19.47
N ALA A 156 20.87 6.15 20.12
CA ALA A 156 22.21 6.43 19.63
C ALA A 156 22.38 5.75 18.28
N VAL A 157 22.41 6.55 17.21
CA VAL A 157 22.74 6.08 15.86
C VAL A 157 24.25 5.87 15.82
N VAL A 158 24.69 4.62 15.93
CA VAL A 158 26.03 4.24 15.46
C VAL A 158 25.87 3.97 13.97
N ALA A 159 26.44 4.87 13.16
CA ALA A 159 26.47 4.75 11.72
C ALA A 159 27.47 3.65 11.32
N GLU A 160 26.99 2.59 10.68
CA GLU A 160 27.80 1.78 9.77
C GLU A 160 27.19 1.88 8.38
N MET A 161 27.93 2.58 7.52
CA MET A 161 27.67 2.73 6.10
C MET A 161 28.28 1.51 5.41
N GLU A 162 27.46 0.55 4.98
CA GLU A 162 27.95 -0.57 4.19
C GLU A 162 28.29 -0.11 2.78
N VAL A 163 29.60 0.00 2.53
CA VAL A 163 30.21 0.20 1.23
C VAL A 163 30.15 -1.12 0.47
N TYR A 164 29.49 -1.15 -0.69
CA TYR A 164 29.60 -2.26 -1.63
C TYR A 164 31.06 -2.38 -2.09
N GLN A 165 31.74 -3.45 -1.65
CA GLN A 165 33.01 -3.90 -2.23
C GLN A 165 32.74 -5.11 -3.11
N GLU A 166 33.03 -4.99 -4.41
CA GLU A 166 33.16 -6.15 -5.30
C GLU A 166 34.29 -7.05 -4.78
N GLN A 167 33.97 -8.29 -4.45
CA GLN A 167 34.97 -9.33 -4.18
C GLN A 167 34.93 -10.37 -5.31
N GLU A 168 36.02 -10.38 -6.06
CA GLU A 168 36.41 -11.37 -7.05
C GLU A 168 36.62 -12.72 -6.35
N GLN A 169 35.78 -13.72 -6.63
CA GLN A 169 35.90 -15.06 -6.04
C GLN A 169 36.89 -15.91 -6.83
N VAL A 170 38.04 -16.17 -6.21
CA VAL A 170 39.00 -17.21 -6.62
C VAL A 170 38.50 -18.53 -6.05
N TYR A 171 38.32 -19.54 -6.91
CA TYR A 171 38.01 -20.91 -6.51
C TYR A 171 39.28 -21.59 -5.97
N ASP A 172 39.28 -21.93 -4.68
CA ASP A 172 40.19 -22.94 -4.13
C ASP A 172 39.46 -24.29 -4.06
N GLU A 173 39.90 -25.24 -4.90
CA GLU A 173 39.67 -26.67 -4.73
C GLU A 173 40.28 -27.08 -3.38
N ASP A 174 39.47 -27.71 -2.52
CA ASP A 174 39.86 -28.67 -1.45
C ASP A 174 38.99 -28.49 -0.19
N GLY A 175 37.78 -29.04 -0.21
CA GLY A 175 36.90 -29.11 0.95
C GLY A 175 35.88 -30.23 0.81
N GLN A 176 35.99 -31.25 1.66
CA GLN A 176 35.17 -32.47 1.66
C GLN A 176 33.66 -32.17 1.79
N TRP A 177 32.85 -32.71 0.88
CA TRP A 177 31.39 -32.67 0.96
C TRP A 177 30.91 -33.65 2.05
N GLU A 178 30.46 -33.14 3.20
CA GLU A 178 29.67 -33.95 4.14
C GLU A 178 28.27 -34.16 3.56
N GLN A 179 27.99 -35.40 3.18
CA GLN A 179 26.72 -35.85 2.61
C GLN A 179 25.67 -35.99 3.73
N ASP A 180 24.70 -35.08 3.79
CA ASP A 180 23.56 -35.20 4.69
C ASP A 180 22.61 -36.30 4.18
N ALA A 181 22.33 -37.28 5.04
CA ALA A 181 21.74 -38.57 4.69
C ALA A 181 20.21 -38.53 4.63
N ASN A 182 19.66 -37.70 3.76
CA ASN A 182 18.25 -37.79 3.36
C ASN A 182 18.02 -37.35 1.91
N ASP A 183 18.94 -37.75 1.03
CA ASP A 183 18.84 -37.59 -0.41
C ASP A 183 17.74 -38.52 -0.94
N VAL A 184 16.73 -37.95 -1.58
CA VAL A 184 15.62 -38.70 -2.16
C VAL A 184 16.11 -39.21 -3.51
N GLU A 185 16.53 -40.47 -3.58
CA GLU A 185 16.98 -41.12 -4.83
C GLU A 185 15.90 -41.02 -5.90
N PHE A 186 16.08 -40.12 -6.87
CA PHE A 186 15.33 -40.14 -8.13
C PHE A 186 15.88 -41.27 -9.00
N MET A 187 15.26 -42.47 -8.91
CA MET A 187 15.49 -43.52 -9.90
C MET A 187 14.80 -43.13 -11.21
N ASP A 188 15.54 -42.51 -12.12
CA ASP A 188 15.19 -42.38 -13.53
C ASP A 188 15.31 -43.75 -14.21
N ALA A 189 14.28 -44.58 -14.07
CA ALA A 189 14.09 -45.76 -14.91
C ALA A 189 13.49 -45.31 -16.24
N GLY A 190 14.32 -44.66 -17.06
CA GLY A 190 13.97 -44.16 -18.38
C GLY A 190 13.48 -45.27 -19.32
N GLU A 191 12.17 -45.39 -19.48
CA GLU A 191 11.54 -45.98 -20.66
C GLU A 191 11.13 -44.83 -21.59
N GLY A 192 12.15 -44.24 -22.23
CA GLY A 192 11.94 -43.22 -23.26
C GLY A 192 11.43 -43.87 -24.54
N ALA A 193 10.13 -43.71 -24.83
CA ALA A 193 9.59 -43.95 -26.16
C ALA A 193 10.12 -42.86 -27.10
N GLY A 194 11.18 -43.17 -27.85
CA GLY A 194 11.71 -42.31 -28.90
C GLY A 194 10.66 -42.10 -29.99
N ILE A 195 10.23 -40.85 -30.17
CA ILE A 195 9.62 -40.38 -31.42
C ILE A 195 10.78 -39.86 -32.27
N GLU A 196 11.36 -40.75 -33.07
CA GLU A 196 12.28 -40.41 -34.14
C GLU A 196 11.48 -40.23 -35.45
N GLY A 197 11.78 -39.16 -36.19
CA GLY A 197 11.49 -39.08 -37.63
C GLY A 197 10.24 -38.27 -38.00
N ASP A 198 10.46 -36.99 -38.31
CA ASP A 198 10.13 -36.39 -39.62
C ASP A 198 10.35 -34.88 -39.52
N LEU A 199 11.59 -34.47 -39.83
CA LEU A 199 11.94 -33.08 -40.10
C LEU A 199 12.68 -33.07 -41.43
N ASP A 200 11.95 -33.41 -42.48
CA ASP A 200 12.36 -33.21 -43.87
C ASP A 200 12.42 -31.71 -44.15
N VAL A 201 13.63 -31.19 -44.33
CA VAL A 201 13.88 -29.89 -44.97
C VAL A 201 14.71 -30.22 -46.20
N ASP A 202 14.04 -30.23 -47.35
CA ASP A 202 14.62 -30.43 -48.68
C ASP A 202 15.60 -29.29 -49.02
N ASP A 203 16.81 -29.66 -49.48
CA ASP A 203 17.72 -28.79 -50.22
C ASP A 203 18.10 -29.49 -51.54
N GLU A 204 17.43 -29.11 -52.65
CA GLU A 204 17.98 -29.08 -54.02
C GLU A 204 17.16 -28.13 -54.93
#